data_AF-A0A974HYE9-F1
#
_entry.id   AF-A0A974HYE9-F1
#
_cell.length_a   1.000
_cell.length_b   1.000
_cell.length_c   1.000
_cell.angle_alpha   90.00
_cell.angle_beta   90.00
_cell.angle_gamma   90.00
#
_symmetry.space_group_name_H-M   'P 1'
#
loop_
_entity.id
_entity.type
_entity.pdbx_description
1 polymer ?
#
loop_
_entity_poly.entity_id
_entity_poly.type
_entity_poly.pdbx_seq_one_letter_code
_entity_poly.pdbx_strand_id
1 'polypeptide(L)'
;VKLCTDCHSNAICDTKTNYFTCSCKTGFIGNGVNCTEKVYCSSLSCCPSGYRWNTVSTGCDDINECLDPFNMCYPATCTNKIGCYLCGSTVGKTCGEMYCPYDQDCLNINGNPTCVDPCKNSKEVNGASRLFTISSTGKFPTDQFNIGWFRFTPGFKMREGCVGPLKCGSAEPFSLSSHPKKEDGVKLVPLTLNTVTGCINGSSIPVKACDGFYVYKYIGTTRPEVYCSGVYKT
;
A
#
# COMPACT_ATOMS: atom_id res chain seq x y z
N VAL A 1 -27.13 4.29 0.58
CA VAL A 1 -27.18 2.82 0.52
C VAL A 1 -26.30 2.41 -0.64
N LYS A 2 -25.17 1.75 -0.40
CA LYS A 2 -24.35 1.21 -1.49
C LYS A 2 -24.91 -0.16 -1.87
N LEU A 3 -25.05 -0.44 -3.15
CA LEU A 3 -25.76 -1.60 -3.70
C LEU A 3 -24.80 -2.42 -4.56
N CYS A 4 -25.07 -3.72 -4.73
CA CYS A 4 -24.25 -4.61 -5.58
C CYS A 4 -24.08 -4.11 -7.03
N THR A 5 -24.91 -3.17 -7.48
CA THR A 5 -24.77 -2.47 -8.76
C THR A 5 -23.45 -1.70 -8.89
N ASP A 6 -22.77 -1.42 -7.78
CA ASP A 6 -21.45 -0.78 -7.79
C ASP A 6 -20.31 -1.75 -8.15
N CYS A 7 -20.54 -3.07 -8.20
CA CYS A 7 -19.54 -4.04 -8.63
C CYS A 7 -19.39 -4.03 -10.15
N HIS A 8 -18.22 -4.44 -10.65
CA HIS A 8 -18.04 -4.69 -12.07
C HIS A 8 -19.04 -5.74 -12.56
N SER A 9 -19.48 -5.67 -13.82
CA SER A 9 -20.35 -6.70 -14.44
C SER A 9 -19.72 -8.11 -14.38
N ASN A 10 -18.39 -8.17 -14.39
CA ASN A 10 -17.59 -9.37 -14.22
C ASN A 10 -17.10 -9.61 -12.79
N ALA A 11 -17.80 -9.08 -11.79
CA ALA A 11 -17.57 -9.38 -10.38
C ALA A 11 -18.77 -10.10 -9.74
N ILE A 12 -18.48 -10.86 -8.70
CA ILE A 12 -19.41 -11.48 -7.77
C ILE A 12 -19.59 -10.48 -6.62
N CYS A 13 -20.84 -10.14 -6.31
CA CYS A 13 -21.18 -9.39 -5.11
C CYS A 13 -21.52 -10.38 -3.99
N ASP A 14 -20.80 -10.34 -2.89
CA ASP A 14 -21.10 -11.12 -1.69
C ASP A 14 -21.61 -10.19 -0.60
N THR A 15 -22.91 -10.30 -0.31
CA THR A 15 -23.58 -9.49 0.72
C THR A 15 -23.38 -10.12 2.10
N LYS A 16 -22.85 -9.33 3.03
CA LYS A 16 -22.66 -9.65 4.45
C LYS A 16 -23.55 -8.76 5.32
N THR A 17 -23.69 -9.12 6.59
CA THR A 17 -24.39 -8.27 7.56
C THR A 17 -23.73 -6.90 7.60
N ASN A 18 -24.45 -5.87 7.14
CA ASN A 18 -24.03 -4.47 7.02
C ASN A 18 -23.02 -4.13 5.90
N TYR A 19 -22.57 -5.07 5.06
CA TYR A 19 -21.70 -4.71 3.94
C TYR A 19 -21.76 -5.64 2.73
N PHE A 20 -21.07 -5.29 1.63
CA PHE A 20 -20.88 -6.19 0.51
C PHE A 20 -19.47 -6.09 -0.02
N THR A 21 -18.94 -7.19 -0.52
CA THR A 21 -17.65 -7.24 -1.20
C THR A 21 -17.87 -7.52 -2.69
N CYS A 22 -17.01 -6.93 -3.53
CA CYS A 22 -16.93 -7.29 -4.94
C CYS A 22 -15.66 -8.11 -5.15
N SER A 23 -15.77 -9.30 -5.72
CA SER A 23 -14.63 -10.12 -6.13
C SER A 23 -14.76 -10.44 -7.61
N CYS A 24 -13.68 -10.32 -8.40
CA CYS A 24 -13.77 -10.64 -9.82
C CYS A 24 -14.17 -12.11 -10.03
N LYS A 25 -15.07 -12.37 -11.00
CA LYS A 25 -15.50 -13.72 -11.39
C LYS A 25 -14.31 -14.55 -11.87
N THR A 26 -14.47 -15.87 -11.88
CA THR A 26 -13.49 -16.78 -12.48
C THR A 26 -13.15 -16.33 -13.90
N GLY A 27 -11.85 -16.29 -14.22
CA GLY A 27 -11.35 -15.77 -15.51
C GLY A 27 -11.04 -14.28 -15.52
N PHE A 28 -11.31 -13.54 -14.44
CA PHE A 28 -11.02 -12.11 -14.31
C PHE A 28 -10.11 -11.80 -13.11
N ILE A 29 -9.42 -10.66 -13.16
CA ILE A 29 -8.57 -10.14 -12.08
C ILE A 29 -8.80 -8.63 -11.89
N GLY A 30 -8.64 -8.14 -10.65
CA GLY A 30 -8.81 -6.73 -10.27
C GLY A 30 -9.40 -6.58 -8.86
N ASN A 31 -9.90 -5.39 -8.52
CA ASN A 31 -10.49 -5.09 -7.19
C ASN A 31 -12.00 -5.37 -7.10
N GLY A 32 -12.58 -6.10 -8.06
CA GLY A 32 -14.03 -6.33 -8.12
C GLY A 32 -14.85 -5.14 -8.60
N VAL A 33 -14.26 -3.94 -8.72
CA VAL A 33 -14.87 -2.73 -9.31
C VAL A 33 -14.45 -2.56 -10.74
N ASN A 34 -13.16 -2.78 -10.98
CA ASN A 34 -12.57 -2.94 -12.29
C ASN A 34 -12.06 -4.37 -12.35
N CYS A 35 -12.57 -5.15 -13.30
CA CYS A 35 -12.14 -6.52 -13.54
C CYS A 35 -11.72 -6.66 -14.99
N THR A 36 -10.50 -7.12 -15.21
CA THR A 36 -9.91 -7.38 -16.53
C THR A 36 -9.82 -8.89 -16.75
N GLU A 37 -10.05 -9.37 -17.97
CA GLU A 37 -9.90 -10.80 -18.26
C GLU A 37 -8.43 -11.22 -18.11
N LYS A 38 -8.22 -12.37 -17.47
CA LYS A 38 -6.90 -12.93 -17.21
C LYS A 38 -6.11 -13.23 -18.48
N VAL A 39 -6.79 -13.49 -19.60
CA VAL A 39 -6.16 -13.76 -20.90
C VAL A 39 -5.34 -12.57 -21.40
N TYR A 40 -5.72 -11.35 -21.03
CA TYR A 40 -4.98 -10.15 -21.40
C TYR A 40 -3.76 -9.90 -20.49
N CYS A 41 -3.58 -10.66 -19.41
CA CYS A 41 -2.45 -10.46 -18.49
C CYS A 41 -1.11 -10.95 -19.02
N SER A 42 -1.12 -11.66 -20.17
CA SER A 42 0.08 -11.96 -20.94
C SER A 42 0.53 -10.79 -21.83
N SER A 43 -0.37 -9.85 -22.16
CA SER A 43 -0.10 -8.70 -23.04
C SER A 43 -0.25 -7.33 -22.35
N LEU A 44 -0.86 -7.28 -21.16
CA LEU A 44 -1.06 -6.09 -20.33
C LEU A 44 -0.55 -6.33 -18.90
N SER A 45 -0.07 -5.28 -18.22
CA SER A 45 0.31 -5.37 -16.81
C SER A 45 -0.94 -5.46 -15.92
N CYS A 46 -1.35 -6.69 -15.59
CA CYS A 46 -2.47 -6.96 -14.68
C CYS A 46 -2.09 -6.97 -13.20
N CYS A 47 -0.80 -6.97 -12.90
CA CYS A 47 -0.29 -7.07 -11.55
C CYS A 47 0.19 -5.72 -11.06
N PRO A 48 -0.01 -5.40 -9.77
CA PRO A 48 0.62 -4.25 -9.17
C PRO A 48 2.14 -4.32 -9.30
N SER A 49 2.83 -3.18 -9.27
CA SER A 49 4.29 -3.16 -9.20
C SER A 49 4.80 -3.99 -8.01
N GLY A 50 5.88 -4.74 -8.20
CA GLY A 50 6.36 -5.73 -7.22
C GLY A 50 5.73 -7.12 -7.37
N TYR A 51 4.83 -7.31 -8.33
CA TYR A 51 4.23 -8.61 -8.63
C TYR A 51 4.32 -8.94 -10.12
N ARG A 52 4.48 -10.22 -10.43
CA ARG A 52 4.45 -10.74 -11.80
C ARG A 52 3.25 -11.64 -11.99
N TRP A 53 2.65 -11.57 -13.17
CA TRP A 53 1.60 -12.50 -13.54
C TRP A 53 2.18 -13.92 -13.62
N ASN A 54 1.62 -14.84 -12.85
CA ASN A 54 1.91 -16.25 -12.96
C ASN A 54 0.74 -16.95 -13.68
N THR A 55 1.03 -17.50 -14.85
CA THR A 55 0.05 -18.19 -15.70
C THR A 55 -0.43 -19.51 -15.10
N VAL A 56 0.35 -20.14 -14.23
CA VAL A 56 0.02 -21.41 -13.55
C VAL A 56 -0.88 -21.16 -12.35
N SER A 57 -0.52 -20.22 -11.46
CA SER A 57 -1.39 -19.85 -10.32
C SER A 57 -2.60 -19.01 -10.77
N THR A 58 -2.56 -18.46 -11.98
CA THR A 58 -3.52 -17.49 -12.52
C THR A 58 -3.72 -16.30 -11.56
N GLY A 59 -2.61 -15.83 -11.00
CA GLY A 59 -2.55 -14.79 -9.98
C GLY A 59 -1.30 -13.92 -10.09
N CYS A 60 -1.24 -12.92 -9.22
CA CYS A 60 -0.08 -12.06 -9.10
C CYS A 60 0.83 -12.62 -8.01
N ASP A 61 1.93 -13.21 -8.45
CA ASP A 61 2.95 -13.73 -7.56
C ASP A 61 3.92 -12.60 -7.22
N ASP A 62 4.32 -12.58 -5.96
CA ASP A 62 5.37 -11.70 -5.48
C ASP A 62 6.66 -11.85 -6.31
N ILE A 63 7.21 -10.73 -6.79
CA ILE A 63 8.53 -10.71 -7.40
C ILE A 63 9.53 -10.73 -6.25
N ASN A 64 10.39 -11.75 -6.22
CA ASN A 64 11.52 -11.72 -5.29
C ASN A 64 12.67 -10.95 -5.93
N GLU A 65 12.69 -9.63 -5.77
CA GLU A 65 13.70 -8.78 -6.39
C GLU A 65 15.11 -9.03 -5.82
N CYS A 66 15.22 -9.67 -4.65
CA CYS A 66 16.52 -10.07 -4.10
C CYS A 66 17.22 -11.17 -4.90
N LEU A 67 16.48 -11.91 -5.73
CA LEU A 67 17.02 -12.92 -6.63
C LEU A 67 17.33 -12.38 -8.03
N ASP A 68 17.09 -11.08 -8.26
CA ASP A 68 17.43 -10.44 -9.53
C ASP A 68 18.96 -10.37 -9.70
N PRO A 69 19.52 -10.73 -10.87
CA PRO A 69 20.95 -10.56 -11.16
C PRO A 69 21.46 -9.12 -10.98
N PHE A 70 20.57 -8.14 -11.11
CA PHE A 70 20.81 -6.71 -10.88
C PHE A 70 20.35 -6.24 -9.51
N ASN A 71 20.29 -7.14 -8.51
CA ASN A 71 19.87 -6.83 -7.14
C ASN A 71 20.37 -5.46 -6.67
N MET A 72 19.45 -4.49 -6.65
CA MET A 72 19.77 -3.09 -6.37
C MET A 72 20.18 -2.85 -4.91
N CYS A 73 20.14 -3.89 -4.06
CA CYS A 73 20.64 -3.81 -2.71
C CYS A 73 22.14 -4.03 -2.60
N TYR A 74 22.84 -4.62 -3.58
CA TYR A 74 24.27 -4.88 -3.42
C TYR A 74 25.08 -3.58 -3.22
N PRO A 75 25.95 -3.48 -2.18
CA PRO A 75 26.47 -4.54 -1.31
C PRO A 75 25.70 -4.82 -0.01
N ALA A 76 24.56 -4.16 0.23
CA ALA A 76 23.68 -4.42 1.37
C ALA A 76 22.96 -5.78 1.28
N THR A 77 22.51 -6.28 2.43
CA THR A 77 21.63 -7.45 2.48
C THR A 77 20.28 -7.12 1.85
N CYS A 78 19.69 -8.04 1.09
CA CYS A 78 18.34 -7.88 0.56
C CYS A 78 17.37 -8.78 1.33
N THR A 79 16.23 -8.24 1.74
CA THR A 79 15.14 -8.96 2.38
C THR A 79 13.89 -8.83 1.53
N ASN A 80 13.50 -9.92 0.88
CA ASN A 80 12.26 -9.93 0.11
C ASN A 80 11.05 -9.81 1.04
N LYS A 81 10.06 -9.02 0.64
CA LYS A 81 8.76 -8.86 1.30
C LYS A 81 7.67 -8.97 0.24
N ILE A 82 6.45 -9.27 0.67
CA ILE A 82 5.33 -9.35 -0.27
C ILE A 82 5.07 -7.96 -0.87
N GLY A 83 5.22 -7.85 -2.19
CA GLY A 83 5.05 -6.66 -3.02
C GLY A 83 6.27 -5.74 -3.09
N CYS A 84 7.38 -6.06 -2.41
CA CYS A 84 8.61 -5.26 -2.47
C CYS A 84 9.80 -5.97 -1.84
N TYR A 85 10.99 -5.41 -2.02
CA TYR A 85 12.18 -5.82 -1.28
C TYR A 85 12.70 -4.69 -0.41
N LEU A 86 13.29 -5.07 0.72
CA LEU A 86 13.96 -4.18 1.64
C LEU A 86 15.46 -4.44 1.56
N CYS A 87 16.24 -3.45 1.18
CA CYS A 87 17.67 -3.48 1.43
C CYS A 87 17.90 -3.24 2.93
N GLY A 88 18.67 -4.11 3.57
CA GLY A 88 19.14 -3.97 4.94
C GLY A 88 19.95 -2.69 5.10
N SER A 89 20.05 -2.23 6.35
CA SER A 89 20.83 -1.03 6.68
C SER A 89 22.32 -1.35 6.61
N THR A 90 22.89 -1.20 5.43
CA THR A 90 24.20 -0.61 5.30
C THR A 90 24.02 0.62 4.43
N VAL A 91 24.57 1.74 4.88
CA VAL A 91 24.78 2.95 4.07
C VAL A 91 25.08 2.56 2.61
N GLY A 92 24.29 3.02 1.63
CA GLY A 92 24.50 2.71 0.20
C GLY A 92 23.32 2.05 -0.54
N LYS A 93 22.37 2.83 -1.10
CA LYS A 93 21.53 2.41 -2.24
C LYS A 93 22.08 3.04 -3.52
N THR A 94 22.33 2.27 -4.56
CA THR A 94 22.65 2.81 -5.89
C THR A 94 21.35 3.19 -6.61
N CYS A 95 21.08 4.49 -6.70
CA CYS A 95 20.03 5.05 -7.54
C CYS A 95 20.59 5.31 -8.93
N GLY A 96 20.78 4.26 -9.71
CA GLY A 96 21.69 4.32 -10.87
C GLY A 96 23.13 4.41 -10.37
N GLU A 97 23.85 5.47 -10.74
CA GLU A 97 25.26 5.68 -10.34
C GLU A 97 25.42 6.50 -9.04
N MET A 98 24.33 6.93 -8.40
CA MET A 98 24.36 7.86 -7.25
C MET A 98 23.77 7.27 -5.95
N TYR A 99 24.09 7.88 -4.81
CA TYR A 99 23.58 7.48 -3.49
C TYR A 99 22.49 8.41 -2.99
N CYS A 100 21.34 7.86 -2.59
CA CYS A 100 20.30 8.66 -1.94
C CYS A 100 20.58 8.81 -0.43
N PRO A 101 20.49 10.03 0.12
CA PRO A 101 20.51 10.27 1.56
C PRO A 101 19.47 9.43 2.32
N TYR A 102 19.70 9.21 3.62
CA TYR A 102 18.83 8.41 4.50
C TYR A 102 17.38 8.92 4.59
N ASP A 103 17.14 10.17 4.20
CA ASP A 103 15.83 10.81 4.19
C ASP A 103 15.20 10.88 2.79
N GLN A 104 15.84 10.32 1.76
CA GLN A 104 15.36 10.29 0.38
C GLN A 104 15.06 8.86 -0.09
N ASP A 105 14.29 8.74 -1.17
CA ASP A 105 14.01 7.47 -1.83
C ASP A 105 14.43 7.53 -3.30
N CYS A 106 14.83 6.39 -3.84
CA CYS A 106 15.18 6.30 -5.26
C CYS A 106 13.91 5.99 -6.07
N LEU A 107 13.49 6.93 -6.92
CA LEU A 107 12.38 6.73 -7.85
C LEU A 107 12.86 6.81 -9.30
N ASN A 108 12.21 6.07 -10.19
CA ASN A 108 12.46 6.17 -11.62
C ASN A 108 11.60 7.29 -12.21
N ILE A 109 12.23 8.40 -12.61
CA ILE A 109 11.58 9.56 -13.22
C ILE A 109 11.96 9.59 -14.70
N ASN A 110 10.99 9.32 -15.58
CA ASN A 110 11.18 9.30 -17.04
C ASN A 110 12.31 8.35 -17.52
N GLY A 111 12.45 7.19 -16.88
CA GLY A 111 13.48 6.21 -17.22
C GLY A 111 14.81 6.39 -16.49
N ASN A 112 14.97 7.49 -15.73
CA ASN A 112 16.19 7.77 -14.97
C ASN A 112 15.99 7.59 -13.45
N PRO A 113 16.84 6.78 -12.79
CA PRO A 113 16.81 6.67 -11.34
C PRO A 113 17.26 8.00 -10.71
N THR A 114 16.41 8.58 -9.87
CA THR A 114 16.62 9.88 -9.23
C THR A 114 16.34 9.79 -7.74
N CYS A 115 17.24 10.35 -6.93
CA CYS A 115 17.00 10.52 -5.50
C CYS A 115 16.00 11.65 -5.28
N VAL A 116 14.86 11.33 -4.69
CA VAL A 116 13.79 12.29 -4.44
C VAL A 116 13.44 12.34 -2.97
N ASP A 117 13.11 13.53 -2.50
CA ASP A 117 12.54 13.73 -1.18
C ASP A 117 11.04 13.36 -1.20
N PRO A 118 10.63 12.33 -0.46
CA PRO A 118 9.21 11.93 -0.37
C PRO A 118 8.29 13.05 0.11
N CYS A 119 8.79 13.99 0.92
CA CYS A 119 8.00 15.15 1.36
C CYS A 119 7.60 16.07 0.21
N LYS A 120 8.37 16.08 -0.88
CA LYS A 120 8.12 16.85 -2.10
C LYS A 120 7.49 16.02 -3.21
N ASN A 121 7.68 14.71 -3.17
CA ASN A 121 7.22 13.78 -4.20
C ASN A 121 6.29 12.70 -3.61
N SER A 122 5.14 13.14 -3.11
CA SER A 122 4.08 12.26 -2.61
C SER A 122 2.73 12.65 -3.20
N LYS A 123 1.88 11.64 -3.38
CA LYS A 123 0.49 11.80 -3.84
C LYS A 123 -0.42 12.01 -2.64
N GLU A 124 -1.44 12.83 -2.80
CA GLU A 124 -2.39 13.09 -1.72
C GLU A 124 -3.53 12.07 -1.72
N VAL A 125 -3.88 11.58 -0.53
CA VAL A 125 -5.06 10.76 -0.28
C VAL A 125 -5.99 11.47 0.70
N ASN A 126 -7.29 11.40 0.45
CA ASN A 126 -8.28 12.05 1.30
C ASN A 126 -8.29 11.39 2.69
N GLY A 127 -7.88 12.13 3.73
CA GLY A 127 -7.87 11.66 5.10
C GLY A 127 -9.27 11.58 5.72
N ALA A 128 -10.15 12.54 5.40
CA ALA A 128 -11.50 12.58 5.95
C ALA A 128 -12.34 11.37 5.51
N SER A 129 -12.16 10.86 4.29
CA SER A 129 -12.93 9.72 3.76
C SER A 129 -12.58 8.37 4.39
N ARG A 130 -11.55 8.32 5.23
CA ARG A 130 -10.95 7.10 5.81
C ARG A 130 -10.60 7.30 7.29
N LEU A 131 -11.31 8.20 7.97
CA LEU A 131 -11.12 8.51 9.37
C LEU A 131 -11.52 7.32 10.26
N PHE A 132 -10.74 7.05 11.30
CA PHE A 132 -10.94 5.90 12.20
C PHE A 132 -12.29 5.88 12.92
N THR A 133 -12.95 7.04 13.04
CA THR A 133 -14.29 7.15 13.64
C THR A 133 -15.40 6.72 12.69
N ILE A 134 -15.14 6.67 11.39
CA ILE A 134 -16.12 6.24 10.37
C ILE A 134 -16.31 4.74 10.50
N SER A 135 -17.52 4.33 10.84
CA SER A 135 -17.95 2.94 10.73
C SER A 135 -18.19 2.59 9.26
N SER A 136 -17.68 1.44 8.84
CA SER A 136 -17.70 1.01 7.46
C SER A 136 -18.86 0.05 7.20
N THR A 137 -19.66 0.35 6.19
CA THR A 137 -20.74 -0.50 5.69
C THR A 137 -20.74 -0.51 4.16
N GLY A 138 -21.03 -1.65 3.54
CA GLY A 138 -21.07 -1.83 2.09
C GLY A 138 -19.69 -2.05 1.44
N LYS A 139 -19.55 -1.63 0.20
CA LYS A 139 -18.30 -1.70 -0.55
C LYS A 139 -17.24 -0.76 0.02
N PHE A 140 -16.11 -1.36 0.35
CA PHE A 140 -14.93 -0.69 0.87
C PHE A 140 -14.03 -0.21 -0.27
N PRO A 141 -13.61 1.07 -0.30
CA PRO A 141 -12.41 1.45 -1.03
C PRO A 141 -11.23 0.57 -0.60
N THR A 142 -10.25 0.43 -1.48
CA THR A 142 -9.03 -0.33 -1.21
C THR A 142 -7.82 0.44 -1.72
N ASP A 143 -6.75 0.46 -0.92
CA ASP A 143 -5.43 0.97 -1.26
C ASP A 143 -4.51 -0.14 -1.81
N GLN A 144 -5.05 -1.33 -2.12
CA GLN A 144 -4.32 -2.48 -2.69
C GLN A 144 -3.43 -2.14 -3.88
N PHE A 145 -3.88 -1.22 -4.73
CA PHE A 145 -3.14 -0.80 -5.92
C PHE A 145 -2.39 0.53 -5.74
N ASN A 146 -2.50 1.15 -4.56
CA ASN A 146 -1.76 2.36 -4.28
C ASN A 146 -0.32 1.99 -3.92
N ILE A 147 0.59 2.31 -4.83
CA ILE A 147 2.02 2.06 -4.67
C ILE A 147 2.77 3.38 -4.81
N GLY A 148 3.74 3.59 -3.92
CA GLY A 148 4.56 4.79 -3.87
C GLY A 148 4.31 5.62 -2.62
N TRP A 149 4.78 6.87 -2.65
CA TRP A 149 4.66 7.78 -1.51
C TRP A 149 3.33 8.51 -1.50
N PHE A 150 2.66 8.47 -0.35
CA PHE A 150 1.39 9.13 -0.13
C PHE A 150 1.43 9.99 1.12
N ARG A 151 0.69 11.10 1.12
CA ARG A 151 0.35 11.89 2.30
C ARG A 151 -1.16 12.00 2.42
N PHE A 152 -1.66 12.17 3.63
CA PHE A 152 -3.06 12.57 3.78
C PHE A 152 -3.26 14.05 3.47
N THR A 153 -4.48 14.41 3.08
CA THR A 153 -4.94 15.81 3.06
C THR A 153 -4.58 16.51 4.38
N PRO A 154 -4.31 17.83 4.37
CA PRO A 154 -3.95 18.59 5.56
C PRO A 154 -4.89 18.34 6.76
N GLY A 155 -4.31 18.28 7.96
CA GLY A 155 -5.04 18.00 9.22
C GLY A 155 -5.14 16.52 9.58
N PHE A 156 -4.72 15.60 8.70
CA PHE A 156 -4.80 14.16 8.94
C PHE A 156 -3.42 13.48 8.93
N LYS A 157 -3.31 12.40 9.69
CA LYS A 157 -2.18 11.45 9.68
C LYS A 157 -2.73 10.02 9.71
N MET A 158 -1.89 9.01 9.49
CA MET A 158 -2.28 7.62 9.72
C MET A 158 -2.65 7.44 11.19
N ARG A 159 -3.70 6.67 11.49
CA ARG A 159 -4.09 6.44 12.88
C ARG A 159 -3.06 5.57 13.57
N GLU A 160 -2.65 5.95 14.77
CA GLU A 160 -1.82 5.11 15.64
C GLU A 160 -2.67 4.17 16.50
N GLY A 161 -2.15 2.95 16.70
CA GLY A 161 -2.75 1.93 17.55
C GLY A 161 -3.91 1.16 16.92
N CYS A 162 -4.49 0.26 17.70
CA CYS A 162 -5.62 -0.57 17.29
C CYS A 162 -6.88 0.27 17.06
N VAL A 163 -7.50 0.14 15.89
CA VAL A 163 -8.78 0.78 15.53
C VAL A 163 -9.93 -0.23 15.47
N GLY A 164 -9.63 -1.52 15.33
CA GLY A 164 -10.60 -2.59 15.17
C GLY A 164 -11.16 -2.70 13.74
N PRO A 165 -11.95 -3.75 13.46
CA PRO A 165 -12.52 -4.00 12.14
C PRO A 165 -13.65 -3.03 11.80
N LEU A 166 -14.03 -3.00 10.52
CA LEU A 166 -15.15 -2.22 9.99
C LEU A 166 -15.05 -0.72 10.29
N LYS A 167 -13.83 -0.18 10.21
CA LYS A 167 -13.52 1.25 10.38
C LYS A 167 -12.84 1.82 9.16
N CYS A 168 -12.77 3.15 9.09
CA CYS A 168 -11.95 3.86 8.11
C CYS A 168 -12.42 3.67 6.65
N GLY A 169 -13.68 3.28 6.44
CA GLY A 169 -14.19 2.90 5.13
C GLY A 169 -13.68 1.55 4.64
N SER A 170 -13.07 0.71 5.49
CA SER A 170 -12.59 -0.65 5.17
C SER A 170 -13.17 -1.72 6.09
N ALA A 171 -13.11 -2.99 5.66
CA ALA A 171 -13.38 -4.16 6.50
C ALA A 171 -12.30 -4.37 7.56
N GLU A 172 -11.04 -4.32 7.13
CA GLU A 172 -9.90 -4.65 7.98
C GLU A 172 -8.78 -3.63 7.75
N PRO A 173 -8.91 -2.37 8.19
CA PRO A 173 -7.95 -1.32 7.84
C PRO A 173 -6.55 -1.57 8.42
N PHE A 174 -5.54 -0.93 7.83
CA PHE A 174 -4.22 -0.79 8.45
C PHE A 174 -4.18 0.45 9.35
N SER A 175 -3.56 0.32 10.51
CA SER A 175 -3.14 1.45 11.36
C SER A 175 -1.63 1.38 11.61
N LEU A 176 -1.06 2.44 12.14
CA LEU A 176 0.38 2.58 12.38
C LEU A 176 0.70 2.29 13.85
N SER A 177 1.88 1.76 14.14
CA SER A 177 2.36 1.62 15.52
C SER A 177 2.70 2.98 16.14
N SER A 178 3.65 3.71 15.55
CA SER A 178 4.06 5.06 15.99
C SER A 178 4.74 5.84 14.87
N HIS A 179 4.49 7.14 14.78
CA HIS A 179 5.14 8.00 13.78
C HIS A 179 6.59 8.30 14.13
N PRO A 180 7.48 8.40 13.13
CA PRO A 180 8.87 8.80 13.34
C PRO A 180 8.97 10.29 13.70
N LYS A 181 10.14 10.70 14.21
CA LYS A 181 10.52 12.11 14.37
C LYS A 181 11.13 12.66 13.08
N LYS A 182 11.23 13.99 12.96
CA LYS A 182 11.86 14.65 11.78
C LYS A 182 13.31 14.23 11.58
N GLU A 183 14.06 14.03 12.66
CA GLU A 183 15.45 13.59 12.66
C GLU A 183 15.66 12.14 12.19
N ASP A 184 14.63 11.30 12.29
CA ASP A 184 14.72 9.88 11.92
C ASP A 184 14.86 9.66 10.39
N GLY A 185 14.52 10.66 9.57
CA GLY A 185 14.49 10.51 8.11
C GLY A 185 13.43 9.50 7.65
N VAL A 186 13.75 8.66 6.66
CA VAL A 186 12.87 7.56 6.24
C VAL A 186 13.07 6.37 7.17
N LYS A 187 12.03 6.03 7.94
CA LYS A 187 12.06 4.95 8.94
C LYS A 187 11.06 3.86 8.62
N LEU A 188 11.44 2.60 8.80
CA LEU A 188 10.50 1.48 8.75
C LEU A 188 9.65 1.47 10.03
N VAL A 189 8.34 1.53 9.84
CA VAL A 189 7.37 1.57 10.94
C VAL A 189 6.40 0.40 10.81
N PRO A 190 6.23 -0.42 11.86
CA PRO A 190 5.26 -1.51 11.87
C PRO A 190 3.82 -1.01 11.70
N LEU A 191 3.07 -1.73 10.86
CA LEU A 191 1.63 -1.63 10.75
C LEU A 191 0.94 -2.51 11.80
N THR A 192 -0.28 -2.15 12.12
CA THR A 192 -1.25 -2.99 12.82
C THR A 192 -2.35 -3.38 11.83
N LEU A 193 -2.58 -4.69 11.68
CA LEU A 193 -3.72 -5.23 10.92
C LEU A 193 -4.93 -5.28 11.84
N ASN A 194 -6.00 -4.60 11.47
CA ASN A 194 -7.22 -4.56 12.26
C ASN A 194 -8.22 -5.57 11.72
N THR A 195 -8.10 -6.83 12.15
CA THR A 195 -8.93 -7.92 11.64
C THR A 195 -10.27 -7.99 12.36
N VAL A 196 -11.19 -8.80 11.82
CA VAL A 196 -12.48 -9.09 12.46
C VAL A 196 -12.36 -9.71 13.86
N THR A 197 -11.24 -10.38 14.15
CA THR A 197 -10.98 -11.04 15.45
C THR A 197 -10.12 -10.20 16.40
N GLY A 198 -9.66 -9.03 15.96
CA GLY A 198 -8.82 -8.14 16.77
C GLY A 198 -7.63 -7.58 16.00
N CYS A 199 -6.73 -6.93 16.72
CA CYS A 199 -5.56 -6.29 16.12
C CYS A 199 -4.34 -7.20 16.23
N ILE A 200 -3.67 -7.44 15.10
CA ILE A 200 -2.43 -8.23 15.04
C ILE A 200 -1.29 -7.41 14.42
N ASN A 201 -0.06 -7.85 14.67
CA ASN A 201 1.12 -7.21 14.11
C ASN A 201 1.18 -7.42 12.59
N GLY A 202 1.47 -6.35 11.86
CA GLY A 202 1.63 -6.35 10.42
C GLY A 202 3.06 -6.27 9.95
N SER A 203 3.21 -6.15 8.63
CA SER A 203 4.45 -5.74 8.00
C SER A 203 4.81 -4.29 8.38
N SER A 204 6.02 -3.87 8.04
CA SER A 204 6.44 -2.48 8.22
C SER A 204 6.43 -1.74 6.89
N ILE A 205 6.10 -0.45 6.93
CA ILE A 205 6.20 0.45 5.78
C ILE A 205 7.21 1.56 6.06
N PRO A 206 7.89 2.10 5.03
CA PRO A 206 8.65 3.33 5.16
C PRO A 206 7.75 4.53 5.46
N VAL A 207 8.12 5.32 6.46
CA VAL A 207 7.43 6.55 6.87
C VAL A 207 8.47 7.64 7.09
N LYS A 208 8.18 8.86 6.65
CA LYS A 208 9.01 10.05 6.93
C LYS A 208 8.16 11.16 7.51
N ALA A 209 8.70 11.84 8.52
CA ALA A 209 8.12 13.05 9.08
C ALA A 209 8.55 14.28 8.27
N CYS A 210 7.57 15.05 7.80
CA CYS A 210 7.76 16.27 7.04
C CYS A 210 7.33 17.49 7.88
N ASP A 211 7.45 18.69 7.32
CA ASP A 211 6.97 19.91 7.97
C ASP A 211 5.45 19.97 8.01
N GLY A 212 4.88 19.54 9.13
CA GLY A 212 3.44 19.61 9.41
C GLY A 212 2.61 18.43 8.90
N PHE A 213 3.23 17.40 8.32
CA PHE A 213 2.57 16.18 7.84
C PHE A 213 3.55 14.99 7.82
N TYR A 214 3.03 13.82 7.45
CA TYR A 214 3.84 12.62 7.22
C TYR A 214 3.58 12.07 5.83
N VAL A 215 4.58 11.37 5.32
CA VAL A 215 4.50 10.59 4.08
C VAL A 215 4.73 9.12 4.37
N TYR A 216 3.97 8.28 3.68
CA TYR A 216 3.89 6.84 3.88
C TYR A 216 4.13 6.17 2.53
N LYS A 217 5.07 5.22 2.47
CA LYS A 217 5.29 4.45 1.25
C LYS A 217 4.35 3.25 1.25
N TYR A 218 3.26 3.34 0.50
CA TYR A 218 2.37 2.21 0.29
C TYR A 218 3.05 1.24 -0.67
N ILE A 219 3.02 -0.04 -0.31
CA ILE A 219 3.73 -1.12 -1.01
C ILE A 219 2.75 -2.06 -1.74
N GLY A 220 1.49 -1.65 -1.88
CA GLY A 220 0.40 -2.53 -2.27
C GLY A 220 0.09 -3.59 -1.21
N THR A 221 -1.02 -4.31 -1.38
CA THR A 221 -1.41 -5.41 -0.49
C THR A 221 -2.17 -6.46 -1.31
N THR A 222 -2.08 -7.73 -0.93
CA THR A 222 -2.89 -8.80 -1.56
C THR A 222 -4.33 -8.80 -1.07
N ARG A 223 -4.65 -7.98 -0.08
CA ARG A 223 -5.95 -7.89 0.55
C ARG A 223 -6.59 -6.51 0.31
N PRO A 224 -7.92 -6.38 0.36
CA PRO A 224 -8.61 -5.14 0.01
C PRO A 224 -8.72 -4.17 1.21
N GLU A 225 -7.59 -3.67 1.73
CA GLU A 225 -7.58 -2.76 2.89
C GLU A 225 -7.36 -1.27 2.57
N VAL A 226 -7.61 -0.42 3.57
CA VAL A 226 -7.32 1.01 3.56
C VAL A 226 -6.37 1.36 4.70
N TYR A 227 -5.43 2.27 4.43
CA TYR A 227 -4.61 2.89 5.47
C TYR A 227 -5.47 3.92 6.23
N CYS A 228 -5.83 3.59 7.47
CA CYS A 228 -6.74 4.38 8.28
C CYS A 228 -6.14 5.72 8.71
N SER A 229 -6.93 6.79 8.67
CA SER A 229 -6.51 8.10 9.13
C SER A 229 -7.02 8.44 10.54
N GLY A 230 -6.32 9.38 11.19
CA GLY A 230 -6.73 10.09 12.39
C GLY A 230 -6.44 11.58 12.24
N VAL A 231 -7.03 12.38 13.12
CA VAL A 231 -6.75 13.83 13.18
C VAL A 231 -5.31 14.03 13.68
N TYR A 232 -4.53 14.81 12.94
CA TYR A 232 -3.14 15.13 13.29
C TYR A 232 -3.02 16.47 14.00
N LYS A 233 -3.75 17.47 13.51
CA LYS A 233 -3.83 18.84 14.03
C LYS A 233 -5.17 19.44 13.58
N THR A 234 -5.92 20.01 14.52
CA THR A 234 -6.98 21.01 14.25
C THR A 234 -6.34 22.38 14.12
#